data_AF-W8C6M2-F1
#
_entry.id   AF-W8C6M2-F1
#
_cell.length_a   1.000
_cell.length_b   1.000
_cell.length_c   1.000
_cell.angle_alpha   90.00
_cell.angle_beta   90.00
_cell.angle_gamma   90.00
#
_symmetry.space_group_name_H-M   'P 1'
#
loop_
_entity.id
_entity.type
_entity.pdbx_description
1 polymer ?
#
loop_
_entity_poly.entity_id
_entity_poly.type
_entity_poly.pdbx_seq_one_letter_code
_entity_poly.pdbx_strand_id
1 'polypeptide(L)'
;TTTTTTSTTKHLLHRILNIYILFNIFYGVAGREAVTPSDDVESLLKCETEAGVVVMPMVYTTARNNAPPCLIDTQRDLPKPNLPQPLYLRPNSSEYWLPNDEGYLEVPHGSSIELVCTGAFANVTGTSTGISQRTRIIRPRCIQGTTFSLNGDKYEFQQFLCTKSVKYTVERTAQTCANHTAQLYRVGYNVTTKGRFVETMHICHDDDELRTHYVRYTLVPGSVYFQPNVKRLSFSKAQHFSAYNMHQLYSQKNQRLKAAQLLNTEPEALAYALDAKSLYLSRGHLAAKADMIYATQQRTTYTFFNAAPQWQSFNGGQWATVENKVRAFVAKIKRSASCFTGTVGTMHLKSADANVRLPFYLAADANNNGLLPVPALYYRIIVMGDSAGIVLLGVNDPHATVSEILTEYVICQDVREQVPWLSWMRNVAGNLKPGYLYACRVDEFIKVVPALPVELGNVTELLL
;
A
#
# COMPACT_ATOMS: atom_id res chain seq x y z
N THR A 1 -30.64 28.41 -62.46
CA THR A 1 -30.53 27.51 -61.30
C THR A 1 -29.17 27.75 -60.64
N THR A 2 -28.96 28.92 -60.02
CA THR A 2 -28.93 29.14 -58.54
C THR A 2 -28.06 28.14 -57.79
N THR A 3 -27.05 28.47 -56.97
CA THR A 3 -26.38 29.74 -56.60
C THR A 3 -25.14 29.35 -55.78
N THR A 4 -24.02 30.06 -55.98
CA THR A 4 -22.87 30.13 -55.05
C THR A 4 -23.14 31.18 -53.97
N THR A 5 -22.72 30.94 -52.72
CA THR A 5 -21.89 31.83 -51.84
C THR A 5 -22.04 31.57 -50.33
N THR A 6 -20.87 31.32 -49.71
CA THR A 6 -20.37 31.76 -48.39
C THR A 6 -21.25 31.80 -47.12
N SER A 7 -20.76 31.05 -46.13
CA SER A 7 -20.30 31.52 -44.79
C SER A 7 -21.33 32.01 -43.74
N THR A 8 -20.98 31.73 -42.48
CA THR A 8 -21.42 32.44 -41.26
C THR A 8 -22.88 32.32 -40.80
N THR A 9 -23.34 31.12 -40.38
CA THR A 9 -24.39 31.03 -39.31
C THR A 9 -24.59 29.62 -38.69
N LYS A 10 -23.56 28.79 -38.54
CA LYS A 10 -23.70 27.51 -37.79
C LYS A 10 -22.64 27.27 -36.71
N HIS A 11 -21.97 28.32 -36.25
CA HIS A 11 -20.98 28.24 -35.17
C HIS A 11 -21.37 28.89 -33.83
N LEU A 12 -22.60 29.39 -33.69
CA LEU A 12 -23.02 30.09 -32.46
C LEU A 12 -24.11 29.38 -31.63
N LEU A 13 -24.64 28.24 -32.09
CA LEU A 13 -25.65 27.46 -31.34
C LEU A 13 -25.13 26.13 -30.79
N HIS A 14 -23.87 25.77 -31.02
CA HIS A 14 -23.22 24.57 -30.46
C HIS A 14 -22.15 24.87 -29.40
N ARG A 15 -22.04 26.13 -28.96
CA ARG A 15 -21.14 26.55 -27.86
C ARG A 15 -21.85 26.90 -26.55
N ILE A 16 -23.18 26.96 -26.52
CA ILE A 16 -23.95 27.21 -25.28
C ILE A 16 -24.46 25.90 -24.66
N LEU A 17 -24.55 24.80 -25.41
CA LEU A 17 -24.96 23.49 -24.87
C LEU A 17 -23.80 22.62 -24.35
N ASN A 18 -22.54 23.06 -24.49
CA ASN A 18 -21.37 22.35 -23.99
C ASN A 18 -20.79 22.91 -22.69
N ILE A 19 -21.37 23.98 -22.15
CA ILE A 19 -20.97 24.54 -20.84
C ILE A 19 -21.82 23.96 -19.69
N TYR A 20 -23.00 23.40 -19.98
CA TYR A 20 -23.84 22.74 -18.98
C TYR A 20 -23.56 21.24 -18.77
N ILE A 21 -22.80 20.60 -19.66
CA ILE A 21 -22.41 19.18 -19.51
C ILE A 21 -21.00 19.03 -18.87
N LEU A 22 -20.19 20.10 -18.84
CA LEU A 22 -18.91 20.10 -18.13
C LEU A 22 -19.03 20.39 -16.62
N PHE A 23 -20.20 20.82 -16.13
CA PHE A 23 -20.45 21.05 -14.71
C PHE A 23 -20.97 19.82 -13.93
N ASN A 24 -21.34 18.73 -14.62
CA ASN A 24 -21.89 17.52 -13.99
C ASN A 24 -21.00 16.26 -14.08
N ILE A 25 -19.71 16.39 -14.41
CA ILE A 25 -18.76 15.26 -14.50
C ILE A 25 -17.73 15.25 -13.34
N PHE A 26 -17.84 16.15 -12.35
CA PHE A 26 -16.91 16.21 -11.21
C PHE A 26 -17.44 15.68 -9.86
N TYR A 27 -18.64 15.09 -9.79
CA TYR A 27 -19.10 14.39 -8.58
C TYR A 27 -19.18 12.88 -8.82
N GLY A 28 -18.06 12.22 -8.55
CA GLY A 28 -17.92 10.77 -8.66
C GLY A 28 -16.64 10.24 -8.00
N VAL A 29 -16.14 10.94 -6.99
CA VAL A 29 -15.17 10.40 -6.02
C VAL A 29 -15.75 10.77 -4.66
N ALA A 30 -16.56 9.87 -4.09
CA ALA A 30 -17.04 10.02 -2.73
C ALA A 30 -15.82 10.06 -1.80
N GLY A 31 -15.51 11.25 -1.29
CA GLY A 31 -14.77 11.39 -0.04
C GLY A 31 -15.54 10.63 1.03
N ARG A 32 -14.86 9.73 1.72
CA ARG A 32 -15.42 9.04 2.88
C ARG A 32 -15.64 10.10 3.96
N GLU A 33 -16.88 10.37 4.29
CA GLU A 33 -17.26 11.10 5.49
C GLU A 33 -16.90 10.26 6.72
N ALA A 34 -16.45 10.93 7.77
CA ALA A 34 -16.13 10.32 9.05
C ALA A 34 -17.43 9.85 9.72
N VAL A 35 -17.41 8.63 10.26
CA VAL A 35 -18.49 8.11 11.10
C VAL A 35 -18.46 8.89 12.42
N THR A 36 -19.50 9.66 12.69
CA THR A 36 -19.79 10.23 14.01
C THR A 36 -20.41 9.15 14.90
N PRO A 37 -19.99 8.99 16.18
CA PRO A 37 -20.71 8.16 17.14
C PRO A 37 -22.11 8.74 17.39
N SER A 38 -23.10 7.87 17.59
CA SER A 38 -24.44 8.26 17.99
C SER A 38 -24.45 8.80 19.42
N ASP A 39 -25.09 9.95 19.61
CA ASP A 39 -25.59 10.40 20.91
C ASP A 39 -26.59 9.36 21.42
N ASP A 40 -26.35 8.85 22.64
CA ASP A 40 -27.34 8.31 23.59
C ASP A 40 -26.65 7.31 24.54
N VAL A 41 -26.11 7.80 25.66
CA VAL A 41 -26.37 7.24 27.01
C VAL A 41 -26.05 8.34 28.04
N GLU A 42 -26.94 9.32 28.17
CA GLU A 42 -27.05 10.12 29.40
C GLU A 42 -28.43 9.86 30.01
N SER A 43 -28.52 8.82 30.84
CA SER A 43 -29.46 8.74 31.97
C SER A 43 -29.32 7.41 32.70
N LEU A 44 -29.56 7.45 34.01
CA LEU A 44 -29.50 6.37 35.03
C LEU A 44 -28.10 6.25 35.68
N LEU A 45 -27.86 6.56 36.96
CA LEU A 45 -28.70 6.82 38.14
C LEU A 45 -27.82 7.54 39.19
N LYS A 46 -28.39 8.51 39.91
CA LYS A 46 -27.84 9.11 41.14
C LYS A 46 -28.25 8.28 42.37
N CYS A 47 -27.30 8.15 43.30
CA CYS A 47 -27.38 7.93 44.76
C CYS A 47 -28.15 6.70 45.30
N GLU A 48 -27.50 5.89 46.15
CA GLU A 48 -27.48 6.07 47.61
C GLU A 48 -26.43 5.15 48.29
N THR A 49 -26.18 5.45 49.56
CA THR A 49 -25.00 5.21 50.40
C THR A 49 -25.00 3.94 51.25
N GLU A 50 -23.80 3.62 51.77
CA GLU A 50 -23.43 2.95 53.03
C GLU A 50 -22.80 1.55 52.94
N ALA A 51 -21.51 1.45 53.27
CA ALA A 51 -20.97 0.66 54.39
C ALA A 51 -19.42 0.55 54.33
N GLY A 52 -18.81 1.02 55.44
CA GLY A 52 -17.44 0.89 55.94
C GLY A 52 -16.34 0.14 55.16
N VAL A 53 -15.21 0.82 54.94
CA VAL A 53 -13.89 0.19 54.76
C VAL A 53 -12.84 0.90 55.61
N VAL A 54 -12.08 0.08 56.34
CA VAL A 54 -11.01 0.41 57.30
C VAL A 54 -9.84 1.13 56.61
N VAL A 55 -9.34 2.19 57.24
CA VAL A 55 -8.18 2.96 56.77
C VAL A 55 -6.88 2.30 57.23
N MET A 56 -6.04 1.88 56.29
CA MET A 56 -4.63 1.54 56.52
C MET A 56 -3.75 2.63 55.87
N PRO A 57 -2.64 3.06 56.49
CA PRO A 57 -1.90 4.22 56.03
C PRO A 57 -1.16 3.92 54.72
N MET A 58 -1.36 4.79 53.72
CA MET A 58 -0.61 4.75 52.47
C MET A 58 0.88 5.02 52.74
N VAL A 59 1.71 4.09 52.30
CA VAL A 59 3.13 4.33 52.05
C VAL A 59 3.21 5.33 50.88
N TYR A 60 3.81 6.49 51.12
CA TYR A 60 4.09 7.49 50.08
C TYR A 60 5.09 6.92 49.06
N THR A 61 4.59 6.36 47.97
CA THR A 61 5.40 6.17 46.76
C THR A 61 5.50 7.49 46.02
N THR A 62 6.72 7.95 45.80
CA THR A 62 7.11 9.14 45.02
C THR A 62 6.29 9.29 43.73
N ALA A 63 5.67 10.45 43.55
CA ALA A 63 4.90 10.81 42.35
C ALA A 63 5.75 10.62 41.08
N ARG A 64 5.36 9.68 40.22
CA ARG A 64 5.72 9.73 38.80
C ARG A 64 5.04 10.98 38.22
N ASN A 65 5.77 11.79 37.46
CA ASN A 65 5.23 12.95 36.76
C ASN A 65 4.05 12.53 35.85
N ASN A 66 2.81 12.70 36.33
CA ASN A 66 1.55 12.30 35.68
C ASN A 66 1.06 13.30 34.60
N ALA A 67 1.97 14.01 33.94
CA ALA A 67 1.55 14.91 32.87
C ALA A 67 1.15 14.11 31.61
N PRO A 68 0.06 14.49 30.91
CA PRO A 68 -0.48 13.73 29.80
C PRO A 68 0.52 13.65 28.63
N PRO A 69 0.53 12.55 27.86
CA PRO A 69 1.38 12.43 26.69
C PRO A 69 0.98 13.42 25.60
N CYS A 70 1.86 13.58 24.61
CA CYS A 70 1.51 14.22 23.36
C CYS A 70 0.81 13.18 22.48
N LEU A 71 -0.35 13.54 21.95
CA LEU A 71 -1.18 12.71 21.10
C LEU A 71 -1.30 13.39 19.73
N ILE A 72 -0.75 12.75 18.70
CA ILE A 72 -0.71 13.28 17.33
C ILE A 72 -1.56 12.38 16.45
N ASP A 73 -2.72 12.88 16.04
CA ASP A 73 -3.60 12.18 15.11
C ASP A 73 -2.90 12.07 13.74
N THR A 74 -2.68 10.85 13.25
CA THR A 74 -1.96 10.60 12.00
C THR A 74 -2.66 11.14 10.76
N GLN A 75 -3.94 11.49 10.85
CA GLN A 75 -4.74 12.04 9.76
C GLN A 75 -4.90 13.56 9.86
N ARG A 76 -4.76 14.15 11.06
CA ARG A 76 -5.06 15.58 11.31
C ARG A 76 -3.85 16.42 11.74
N ASP A 77 -2.97 15.88 12.59
CA ASP A 77 -1.95 16.67 13.30
C ASP A 77 -0.54 16.51 12.70
N LEU A 78 -0.36 15.58 11.75
CA LEU A 78 0.83 15.55 10.91
C LEU A 78 0.85 16.76 9.96
N PRO A 79 2.04 17.20 9.50
CA PRO A 79 2.08 18.20 8.45
C PRO A 79 1.29 17.73 7.22
N LYS A 80 0.71 18.69 6.48
CA LYS A 80 -0.20 18.37 5.36
C LYS A 80 0.40 17.31 4.42
N PRO A 81 -0.41 16.37 3.88
CA PRO A 81 0.06 15.15 3.18
C PRO A 81 1.08 15.40 2.04
N ASN A 82 1.00 16.56 1.40
CA ASN A 82 1.79 16.92 0.22
C ASN A 82 2.94 17.89 0.51
N LEU A 83 3.13 18.26 1.78
CA LEU A 83 4.32 19.00 2.21
C LEU A 83 5.49 18.03 2.44
N PRO A 84 6.75 18.50 2.41
CA PRO A 84 7.88 17.66 2.74
C PRO A 84 7.95 17.37 4.24
N GLN A 85 7.44 16.20 4.63
CA GLN A 85 7.45 15.72 6.02
C GLN A 85 8.76 15.01 6.37
N PRO A 86 9.22 15.07 7.64
CA PRO A 86 10.31 14.24 8.14
C PRO A 86 9.88 12.78 8.32
N LEU A 87 10.84 11.91 8.63
CA LEU A 87 10.57 10.61 9.22
C LEU A 87 10.27 10.78 10.72
N TYR A 88 9.37 9.95 11.23
CA TYR A 88 8.98 9.90 12.65
C TYR A 88 9.54 8.63 13.27
N LEU A 89 10.64 8.74 14.02
CA LEU A 89 11.41 7.59 14.50
C LEU A 89 11.48 7.56 16.03
N ARG A 90 11.57 6.34 16.58
CA ARG A 90 11.97 6.18 17.98
C ARG A 90 13.43 6.65 18.14
N PRO A 91 13.76 7.45 19.18
CA PRO A 91 15.09 8.01 19.37
C PRO A 91 16.19 6.97 19.30
N ASN A 92 17.24 7.26 18.52
CA ASN A 92 18.42 6.40 18.38
C ASN A 92 18.14 4.97 17.87
N SER A 93 16.98 4.73 17.26
CA SER A 93 16.61 3.43 16.70
C SER A 93 16.52 3.47 15.17
N SER A 94 16.36 2.32 14.52
CA SER A 94 15.98 2.24 13.11
C SER A 94 14.48 2.03 12.91
N GLU A 95 13.67 2.28 13.93
CA GLU A 95 12.25 2.00 13.94
C GLU A 95 11.42 3.27 13.75
N TYR A 96 10.40 3.17 12.92
CA TYR A 96 9.32 4.14 12.92
C TYR A 96 8.67 4.17 14.31
N TRP A 97 8.38 5.37 14.80
CA TRP A 97 7.46 5.50 15.92
C TRP A 97 6.06 5.41 15.34
N LEU A 98 5.41 4.24 15.49
CA LEU A 98 4.09 3.97 14.91
C LEU A 98 2.97 4.46 15.84
N PRO A 99 1.76 4.77 15.31
CA PRO A 99 0.61 5.11 16.14
C PRO A 99 0.07 3.88 16.89
N ASN A 100 -0.72 4.15 17.92
CA ASN A 100 -1.52 3.15 18.62
C ASN A 100 -2.71 2.67 17.76
N ASP A 101 -3.56 1.81 18.35
CA ASP A 101 -4.76 1.25 17.70
C ASP A 101 -5.93 2.23 17.59
N GLU A 102 -5.76 3.47 18.05
CA GLU A 102 -6.72 4.58 17.92
C GLU A 102 -6.27 5.63 16.88
N GLY A 103 -5.09 5.44 16.28
CA GLY A 103 -4.55 6.36 15.26
C GLY A 103 -3.71 7.51 15.82
N TYR A 104 -3.33 7.47 17.09
CA TYR A 104 -2.48 8.48 17.71
C TYR A 104 -1.02 8.01 17.79
N LEU A 105 -0.12 8.83 17.29
CA LEU A 105 1.29 8.75 17.65
C LEU A 105 1.45 9.33 19.06
N GLU A 106 1.64 8.45 20.04
CA GLU A 106 1.77 8.81 21.45
C GLU A 106 3.25 8.99 21.82
N VAL A 107 3.62 10.21 22.23
CA VAL A 107 4.95 10.52 22.77
C VAL A 107 4.79 10.88 24.25
N PRO A 108 5.38 10.10 25.19
CA PRO A 108 5.22 10.36 26.61
C PRO A 108 5.69 11.77 27.00
N HIS A 109 5.02 12.38 27.98
CA HIS A 109 5.39 13.71 28.48
C HIS A 109 6.88 13.79 28.80
N GLY A 110 7.53 14.84 28.30
CA GLY A 110 8.95 15.06 28.52
C GLY A 110 9.88 14.07 27.81
N SER A 111 9.37 13.10 27.05
CA SER A 111 10.18 12.30 26.13
C SER A 111 10.34 13.00 24.79
N SER A 112 11.39 12.67 24.05
CA SER A 112 11.61 13.23 22.71
C SER A 112 11.28 12.21 21.62
N ILE A 113 10.76 12.71 20.50
CA ILE A 113 10.66 11.96 19.24
C ILE A 113 11.80 12.39 18.31
N GLU A 114 12.34 11.46 17.52
CA GLU A 114 13.39 11.78 16.56
C GLU A 114 12.78 12.06 15.18
N LEU A 115 13.01 13.27 14.68
CA LEU A 115 12.58 13.69 13.35
C LEU A 115 13.78 13.74 12.41
N VAL A 116 13.64 13.15 11.22
CA VAL A 116 14.74 13.07 10.25
C VAL A 116 14.34 13.60 8.87
N CYS A 117 15.18 14.48 8.33
CA CYS A 117 15.13 14.95 6.95
C CYS A 117 16.41 14.54 6.20
N THR A 118 16.33 14.29 4.89
CA THR A 118 17.54 14.18 4.03
C THR A 118 18.13 15.55 3.66
N GLY A 119 17.29 16.60 3.76
CA GLY A 119 17.64 18.01 3.59
C GLY A 119 17.52 18.79 4.91
N ALA A 120 17.57 20.12 4.84
CA ALA A 120 17.41 20.95 6.05
C ALA A 120 15.96 20.91 6.51
N PHE A 121 15.71 21.23 7.78
CA PHE A 121 14.36 21.59 8.22
C PHE A 121 14.02 22.99 7.71
N ALA A 122 12.76 23.23 7.34
CA ALA A 122 12.34 24.49 6.72
C ALA A 122 12.03 25.58 7.76
N ASN A 123 11.33 25.21 8.84
CA ASN A 123 10.72 26.17 9.76
C ASN A 123 11.45 26.33 11.10
N VAL A 124 12.45 25.49 11.36
CA VAL A 124 13.17 25.49 12.65
C VAL A 124 14.67 25.80 12.49
N THR A 125 15.15 26.06 11.28
CA THR A 125 16.56 26.46 11.06
C THR A 125 16.73 27.97 11.12
N GLY A 126 17.70 28.46 11.88
CA GLY A 126 17.99 29.90 11.98
C GLY A 126 18.97 30.21 13.11
N THR A 127 19.55 31.41 13.08
CA THR A 127 20.41 31.92 14.17
C THR A 127 19.64 32.12 15.46
N SER A 128 18.34 32.42 15.39
CA SER A 128 17.44 32.58 16.53
C SER A 128 17.07 31.26 17.22
N THR A 129 17.03 30.14 16.50
CA THR A 129 16.67 28.81 17.04
C THR A 129 17.88 27.95 17.41
N GLY A 130 19.09 28.40 17.05
CA GLY A 130 20.35 27.67 17.26
C GLY A 130 20.50 26.41 16.39
N ILE A 131 19.63 26.18 15.40
CA ILE A 131 19.67 24.99 14.55
C ILE A 131 20.32 25.31 13.21
N SER A 132 21.47 24.69 12.97
CA SER A 132 22.20 24.80 11.69
C SER A 132 21.38 24.27 10.51
N GLN A 133 21.50 24.90 9.34
CA GLN A 133 20.93 24.40 8.08
C GLN A 133 21.51 23.04 7.62
N ARG A 134 22.60 22.58 8.25
CA ARG A 134 23.16 21.24 8.05
C ARG A 134 22.50 20.18 8.92
N THR A 135 21.71 20.58 9.91
CA THR A 135 21.01 19.65 10.80
C THR A 135 19.99 18.84 10.01
N ARG A 136 20.12 17.51 10.12
CA ARG A 136 19.25 16.51 9.46
C ARG A 136 18.39 15.74 10.44
N ILE A 137 18.73 15.80 11.72
CA ILE A 137 18.07 15.08 12.80
C ILE A 137 17.82 16.08 13.93
N ILE A 138 16.59 16.15 14.42
CA ILE A 138 16.19 16.94 15.60
C ILE A 138 15.40 16.05 16.56
N ARG A 139 15.36 16.44 17.85
CA ARG A 139 14.69 15.66 18.91
C ARG A 139 13.75 16.53 19.75
N PRO A 140 12.65 17.04 19.16
CA PRO A 140 11.65 17.80 19.91
C PRO A 140 11.10 16.97 21.07
N ARG A 141 10.97 17.61 22.23
CA ARG A 141 10.50 17.03 23.49
C ARG A 141 9.01 17.31 23.68
N CYS A 142 8.23 16.29 23.98
CA CYS A 142 6.80 16.44 24.24
C CYS A 142 6.54 17.35 25.44
N ILE A 143 5.63 18.31 25.28
CA ILE A 143 5.09 19.14 26.37
C ILE A 143 3.68 18.68 26.70
N GLN A 144 2.71 18.84 25.80
CA GLN A 144 1.31 18.40 26.00
C GLN A 144 0.56 18.49 24.67
N GLY A 145 -0.47 17.66 24.48
CA GLY A 145 -1.31 17.70 23.28
C GLY A 145 -0.47 17.49 22.00
N THR A 146 -0.45 18.48 21.12
CA THR A 146 0.36 18.49 19.89
C THR A 146 1.60 19.39 19.97
N THR A 147 1.87 19.97 21.14
CA THR A 147 2.95 20.95 21.36
C THR A 147 4.24 20.30 21.86
N PHE A 148 5.35 20.66 21.21
CA PHE A 148 6.69 20.16 21.52
C PHE A 148 7.67 21.31 21.76
N SER A 149 8.67 21.06 22.61
CA SER A 149 9.80 21.97 22.81
C SER A 149 11.02 21.53 22.01
N LEU A 150 11.70 22.47 21.37
CA LEU A 150 13.01 22.24 20.73
C LEU A 150 13.90 23.44 21.03
N ASN A 151 15.04 23.21 21.71
CA ASN A 151 15.96 24.26 22.16
C ASN A 151 15.30 25.39 23.00
N GLY A 152 14.24 25.08 23.74
CA GLY A 152 13.51 26.05 24.59
C GLY A 152 12.29 26.68 23.90
N ASP A 153 12.27 26.72 22.56
CA ASP A 153 11.13 27.19 21.79
C ASP A 153 10.02 26.15 21.71
N LYS A 154 8.77 26.61 21.54
CA LYS A 154 7.58 25.75 21.41
C LYS A 154 7.10 25.71 19.96
N TYR A 155 6.73 24.52 19.52
CA TYR A 155 6.21 24.25 18.17
C TYR A 155 5.02 23.31 18.23
N GLU A 156 4.06 23.53 17.35
CA GLU A 156 3.06 22.53 17.01
C GLU A 156 3.68 21.45 16.12
N PHE A 157 3.31 20.18 16.33
CA PHE A 157 3.94 19.05 15.64
C PHE A 157 3.90 19.19 14.11
N GLN A 158 2.79 19.68 13.55
CA GLN A 158 2.62 19.94 12.12
C GLN A 158 3.60 20.97 11.53
N GLN A 159 4.27 21.77 12.36
CA GLN A 159 5.21 22.80 11.89
C GLN A 159 6.59 22.23 11.52
N PHE A 160 6.93 21.01 11.97
CA PHE A 160 8.19 20.37 11.63
C PHE A 160 8.17 19.88 10.18
N LEU A 161 8.73 20.69 9.29
CA LEU A 161 8.83 20.42 7.86
C LEU A 161 10.28 20.26 7.42
N CYS A 162 10.51 19.37 6.46
CA CYS A 162 11.72 19.37 5.66
C CYS A 162 11.64 20.44 4.56
N THR A 163 12.80 20.89 4.10
CA THR A 163 12.92 21.75 2.89
C THR A 163 12.62 20.99 1.60
N LYS A 164 12.86 19.68 1.58
CA LYS A 164 12.66 18.79 0.42
C LYS A 164 12.16 17.44 0.89
N SER A 165 11.41 16.76 0.03
CA SER A 165 10.89 15.42 0.30
C SER A 165 12.04 14.45 0.59
N VAL A 166 11.90 13.67 1.67
CA VAL A 166 12.86 12.63 2.03
C VAL A 166 12.86 11.56 0.93
N LYS A 167 14.03 11.29 0.36
CA LYS A 167 14.20 10.29 -0.71
C LYS A 167 14.45 8.91 -0.10
N TYR A 168 13.65 7.93 -0.49
CA TYR A 168 13.88 6.53 -0.14
C TYR A 168 14.91 5.91 -1.09
N THR A 169 15.50 4.79 -0.67
CA THR A 169 16.40 3.96 -1.47
C THR A 169 15.87 2.53 -1.54
N VAL A 170 16.28 1.81 -2.59
CA VAL A 170 16.12 0.36 -2.71
C VAL A 170 17.53 -0.21 -2.74
N GLU A 171 17.89 -1.00 -1.74
CA GLU A 171 19.23 -1.53 -1.56
C GLU A 171 19.22 -3.04 -1.74
N ARG A 172 20.10 -3.55 -2.60
CA ARG A 172 20.39 -4.98 -2.70
C ARG A 172 21.02 -5.44 -1.39
N THR A 173 20.51 -6.52 -0.82
CA THR A 173 21.09 -7.11 0.40
C THR A 173 22.13 -8.19 0.05
N ALA A 174 22.83 -8.73 1.05
CA ALA A 174 23.71 -9.88 0.84
C ALA A 174 22.94 -11.22 0.73
N GLN A 175 21.62 -11.22 0.98
CA GLN A 175 20.80 -12.43 1.03
C GLN A 175 20.12 -12.67 -0.32
N THR A 176 20.04 -13.94 -0.70
CA THR A 176 19.19 -14.40 -1.81
C THR A 176 17.84 -14.87 -1.27
N CYS A 177 16.88 -15.07 -2.15
CA CYS A 177 15.55 -15.60 -1.84
C CYS A 177 15.09 -16.53 -2.98
N ALA A 178 13.87 -17.08 -2.88
CA ALA A 178 13.32 -18.05 -3.84
C ALA A 178 14.30 -19.19 -4.17
N ASN A 179 14.81 -19.90 -3.15
CA ASN A 179 15.78 -20.98 -3.31
C ASN A 179 17.04 -20.58 -4.10
N HIS A 180 17.55 -19.37 -3.82
CA HIS A 180 18.76 -18.80 -4.42
C HIS A 180 18.63 -18.37 -5.89
N THR A 181 17.44 -18.41 -6.49
CA THR A 181 17.22 -17.93 -7.86
C THR A 181 16.94 -16.43 -7.93
N ALA A 182 16.58 -15.82 -6.81
CA ALA A 182 16.23 -14.41 -6.73
C ALA A 182 17.03 -13.67 -5.65
N GLN A 183 16.99 -12.34 -5.72
CA GLN A 183 17.74 -11.46 -4.85
C GLN A 183 16.81 -10.76 -3.85
N LEU A 184 17.23 -10.72 -2.57
CA LEU A 184 16.52 -9.95 -1.56
C LEU A 184 16.97 -8.49 -1.57
N TYR A 185 16.01 -7.58 -1.63
CA TYR A 185 16.16 -6.14 -1.56
C TYR A 185 15.46 -5.60 -0.30
N ARG A 186 15.95 -4.49 0.23
CA ARG A 186 15.26 -3.71 1.27
C ARG A 186 14.93 -2.31 0.76
N VAL A 187 13.77 -1.79 1.16
CA VAL A 187 13.31 -0.45 0.79
C VAL A 187 13.13 0.39 2.04
N GLY A 188 13.66 1.61 2.02
CA GLY A 188 13.66 2.44 3.22
C GLY A 188 14.49 3.71 3.07
N TYR A 189 15.06 4.16 4.19
CA TYR A 189 15.79 5.41 4.29
C TYR A 189 17.13 5.23 4.97
N ASN A 190 18.19 5.64 4.27
CA ASN A 190 19.47 5.84 4.91
C ASN A 190 19.50 7.19 5.63
N VAL A 191 19.52 7.16 6.97
CA VAL A 191 19.32 8.33 7.84
C VAL A 191 20.61 8.84 8.47
N THR A 192 21.72 8.11 8.37
CA THR A 192 23.05 8.57 8.82
C THR A 192 24.14 8.14 7.85
N THR A 193 25.21 8.92 7.73
CA THR A 193 26.37 8.54 6.92
C THR A 193 27.08 7.27 7.40
N LYS A 194 26.81 6.83 8.64
CA LYS A 194 27.34 5.61 9.26
C LYS A 194 26.48 4.36 8.97
N GLY A 195 25.46 4.46 8.12
CA GLY A 195 24.69 3.31 7.64
C GLY A 195 23.46 2.93 8.46
N ARG A 196 22.92 3.84 9.30
CA ARG A 196 21.62 3.59 9.94
C ARG A 196 20.53 3.61 8.88
N PHE A 197 19.87 2.47 8.68
CA PHE A 197 18.81 2.29 7.70
C PHE A 197 17.47 2.04 8.40
N VAL A 198 16.47 2.85 8.06
CA VAL A 198 15.07 2.68 8.51
C VAL A 198 14.33 1.96 7.40
N GLU A 199 13.96 0.72 7.64
CA GLU A 199 13.31 -0.13 6.65
C GLU A 199 11.79 -0.01 6.69
N THR A 200 11.17 -0.06 5.50
CA THR A 200 9.71 -0.12 5.33
C THR A 200 9.24 -1.50 4.86
N MET A 201 10.00 -2.15 3.98
CA MET A 201 9.67 -3.47 3.44
C MET A 201 10.89 -4.18 2.85
N HIS A 202 10.80 -5.51 2.78
CA HIS A 202 11.69 -6.36 2.00
C HIS A 202 11.03 -6.84 0.71
N ILE A 203 11.82 -7.08 -0.32
CA ILE A 203 11.35 -7.53 -1.63
C ILE A 203 12.25 -8.66 -2.13
N CYS A 204 11.64 -9.81 -2.45
CA CYS A 204 12.31 -10.87 -3.19
C CYS A 204 12.06 -10.69 -4.69
N HIS A 205 13.09 -10.31 -5.44
CA HIS A 205 12.99 -9.98 -6.85
C HIS A 205 13.95 -10.82 -7.68
N ASP A 206 13.40 -11.41 -8.73
CA ASP A 206 14.11 -12.06 -9.81
C ASP A 206 14.46 -11.01 -10.86
N ASP A 207 15.75 -10.65 -10.92
CA ASP A 207 16.27 -9.64 -11.84
C ASP A 207 16.27 -10.13 -13.29
N ASP A 208 16.32 -11.44 -13.52
CA ASP A 208 16.37 -12.05 -14.85
C ASP A 208 14.97 -12.08 -15.48
N GLU A 209 13.91 -12.37 -14.71
CA GLU A 209 12.52 -12.36 -15.19
C GLU A 209 11.82 -10.99 -15.04
N LEU A 210 12.44 -10.02 -14.34
CA LEU A 210 11.79 -8.79 -13.87
C LEU A 210 10.55 -9.06 -13.04
N ARG A 211 10.61 -10.10 -12.20
CA ARG A 211 9.48 -10.62 -11.43
C ARG A 211 9.73 -10.46 -9.94
N THR A 212 8.72 -9.95 -9.23
CA THR A 212 8.74 -9.98 -7.76
C THR A 212 7.97 -11.19 -7.23
N HIS A 213 8.67 -12.08 -6.53
CA HIS A 213 8.08 -13.26 -5.90
C HIS A 213 7.23 -12.88 -4.70
N TYR A 214 7.75 -12.03 -3.81
CA TYR A 214 7.03 -11.49 -2.67
C TYR A 214 7.59 -10.15 -2.18
N VAL A 215 6.73 -9.39 -1.52
CA VAL A 215 7.08 -8.23 -0.69
C VAL A 215 6.62 -8.51 0.74
N ARG A 216 7.54 -8.37 1.70
CA ARG A 216 7.29 -8.57 3.14
C ARG A 216 7.26 -7.24 3.87
N TYR A 217 6.23 -7.02 4.67
CA TYR A 217 6.04 -5.84 5.53
C TYR A 217 5.11 -6.16 6.69
N THR A 218 5.06 -5.28 7.68
CA THR A 218 4.20 -5.44 8.86
C THR A 218 3.00 -4.51 8.76
N LEU A 219 1.81 -5.06 8.96
CA LEU A 219 0.63 -4.27 9.31
C LEU A 219 0.51 -4.22 10.83
N VAL A 220 0.22 -3.03 11.36
CA VAL A 220 -0.10 -2.83 12.78
C VAL A 220 -1.56 -2.39 12.91
N PRO A 221 -2.19 -2.48 14.09
CA PRO A 221 -3.58 -2.03 14.25
C PRO A 221 -3.81 -0.59 13.77
N GLY A 222 -2.84 0.29 14.05
CA GLY A 222 -2.83 1.67 13.58
C GLY A 222 -2.74 1.87 12.06
N SER A 223 -2.46 0.83 11.26
CA SER A 223 -2.35 0.93 9.79
C SER A 223 -3.64 1.38 9.12
N VAL A 224 -4.82 1.16 9.74
CA VAL A 224 -6.10 1.67 9.22
C VAL A 224 -6.19 3.20 9.26
N TYR A 225 -5.41 3.85 10.13
CA TYR A 225 -5.32 5.30 10.29
C TYR A 225 -4.20 5.93 9.45
N PHE A 226 -3.85 5.32 8.31
CA PHE A 226 -2.89 5.92 7.39
C PHE A 226 -3.26 7.35 7.00
N GLN A 227 -2.25 8.18 6.72
CA GLN A 227 -2.49 9.58 6.35
C GLN A 227 -3.18 9.63 4.95
N PRO A 228 -4.39 10.20 4.84
CA PRO A 228 -5.11 10.23 3.58
C PRO A 228 -4.51 11.29 2.62
N ASN A 229 -4.93 11.24 1.35
CA ASN A 229 -4.65 12.29 0.35
C ASN A 229 -3.17 12.61 0.06
N VAL A 230 -2.24 11.73 0.44
CA VAL A 230 -0.84 11.81 0.00
C VAL A 230 -0.79 11.57 -1.51
N LYS A 231 -0.26 12.55 -2.25
CA LYS A 231 -0.16 12.55 -3.72
C LYS A 231 0.60 11.32 -4.21
N ARG A 232 0.03 10.66 -5.21
CA ARG A 232 0.64 9.53 -5.90
C ARG A 232 1.91 9.97 -6.62
N LEU A 233 2.98 9.18 -6.53
CA LEU A 233 4.21 9.41 -7.28
C LEU A 233 4.22 8.62 -8.60
N SER A 234 5.14 8.97 -9.50
CA SER A 234 5.54 8.05 -10.55
C SER A 234 6.39 6.93 -9.94
N PHE A 235 6.25 5.72 -10.47
CA PHE A 235 7.09 4.59 -10.08
C PHE A 235 8.55 4.85 -10.43
N SER A 236 9.43 4.64 -9.46
CA SER A 236 10.88 4.79 -9.63
C SER A 236 11.51 3.49 -10.10
N LYS A 237 12.54 3.61 -10.94
CA LYS A 237 13.44 2.49 -11.28
C LYS A 237 14.45 2.18 -10.17
N ALA A 238 14.51 3.03 -9.15
CA ALA A 238 15.43 2.95 -8.01
C ALA A 238 16.90 2.67 -8.38
N GLN A 239 17.33 3.10 -9.58
CA GLN A 239 18.66 2.88 -10.18
C GLN A 239 18.98 1.44 -10.62
N HIS A 240 18.08 0.47 -10.47
CA HIS A 240 18.35 -0.94 -10.81
C HIS A 240 17.87 -1.35 -12.21
N PHE A 241 16.74 -0.80 -12.69
CA PHE A 241 16.22 -1.11 -14.04
C PHE A 241 16.84 -0.22 -15.13
N SER A 242 18.17 -0.11 -15.18
CA SER A 242 18.87 0.73 -16.15
C SER A 242 18.71 0.21 -17.59
N ALA A 243 18.73 -1.11 -17.77
CA ALA A 243 18.56 -1.78 -19.07
C ALA A 243 17.16 -1.64 -19.68
N TYR A 244 16.15 -1.31 -18.86
CA TYR A 244 14.74 -1.31 -19.28
C TYR A 244 14.08 0.06 -19.15
N ASN A 245 13.27 0.42 -20.14
CA ASN A 245 12.31 1.51 -20.01
C ASN A 245 11.01 0.98 -19.39
N MET A 246 11.01 0.78 -18.06
CA MET A 246 9.86 0.22 -17.34
C MET A 246 8.56 0.99 -17.57
N HIS A 247 8.60 2.31 -17.75
CA HIS A 247 7.39 3.09 -18.08
C HIS A 247 6.81 2.72 -19.44
N GLN A 248 7.66 2.49 -20.43
CA GLN A 248 7.24 2.02 -21.75
C GLN A 248 6.69 0.60 -21.68
N LEU A 249 7.33 -0.32 -20.94
CA LEU A 249 6.88 -1.71 -20.83
C LEU A 249 5.44 -1.81 -20.31
N TYR A 250 5.12 -1.01 -19.29
CA TYR A 250 3.78 -0.93 -18.72
C TYR A 250 2.79 -0.07 -19.52
N SER A 251 3.20 0.58 -20.62
CA SER A 251 2.28 1.42 -21.40
C SER A 251 1.23 0.59 -22.14
N GLN A 252 -0.01 1.08 -22.23
CA GLN A 252 -1.08 0.40 -22.98
C GLN A 252 -0.69 0.18 -24.46
N LYS A 253 0.11 1.10 -25.03
CA LYS A 253 0.65 0.94 -26.39
C LYS A 253 1.54 -0.31 -26.47
N ASN A 254 2.49 -0.47 -25.55
CA ASN A 254 3.35 -1.65 -25.51
C ASN A 254 2.55 -2.94 -25.27
N GLN A 255 1.56 -2.90 -24.37
CA GLN A 255 0.69 -4.05 -24.10
C GLN A 255 -0.02 -4.54 -25.38
N ARG A 256 -0.62 -3.63 -26.15
CA ARG A 256 -1.26 -3.98 -27.43
C ARG A 256 -0.25 -4.55 -28.44
N LEU A 257 0.92 -3.94 -28.56
CA LEU A 257 1.97 -4.44 -29.46
C LEU A 257 2.43 -5.85 -29.08
N LYS A 258 2.64 -6.12 -27.78
CA LYS A 258 3.07 -7.44 -27.32
C LYS A 258 1.99 -8.51 -27.47
N ALA A 259 0.74 -8.17 -27.17
CA ALA A 259 -0.39 -9.07 -27.42
C ALA A 259 -0.57 -9.37 -28.91
N ALA A 260 -0.39 -8.37 -29.78
CA ALA A 260 -0.53 -8.50 -31.23
C ALA A 260 0.54 -9.42 -31.81
N GLN A 261 1.80 -9.20 -31.39
CA GLN A 261 2.93 -10.07 -31.72
C GLN A 261 2.70 -11.50 -31.24
N LEU A 262 2.23 -11.68 -30.00
CA LEU A 262 1.99 -13.00 -29.40
C LEU A 262 0.94 -13.80 -30.17
N LEU A 263 -0.15 -13.15 -30.59
CA LEU A 263 -1.29 -13.79 -31.24
C LEU A 263 -1.22 -13.73 -32.77
N ASN A 264 -0.11 -13.25 -33.34
CA ASN A 264 0.09 -13.05 -34.77
C ASN A 264 -1.09 -12.31 -35.45
N THR A 265 -1.48 -11.17 -34.87
CA THR A 265 -2.61 -10.35 -35.31
C THR A 265 -2.22 -8.86 -35.29
N GLU A 266 -3.05 -8.00 -35.90
CA GLU A 266 -2.91 -6.56 -35.79
C GLU A 266 -3.37 -6.01 -34.42
N PRO A 267 -2.72 -4.96 -33.87
CA PRO A 267 -3.08 -4.37 -32.57
C PRO A 267 -4.54 -3.92 -32.46
N GLU A 268 -5.15 -3.47 -33.56
CA GLU A 268 -6.55 -3.02 -33.62
C GLU A 268 -7.54 -4.16 -33.38
N ALA A 269 -7.17 -5.39 -33.74
CA ALA A 269 -8.01 -6.59 -33.55
C ALA A 269 -8.13 -7.01 -32.08
N LEU A 270 -7.33 -6.44 -31.17
CA LEU A 270 -7.30 -6.79 -29.75
C LEU A 270 -8.30 -6.02 -28.89
N ALA A 271 -9.20 -5.24 -29.48
CA ALA A 271 -10.18 -4.45 -28.74
C ALA A 271 -11.10 -5.30 -27.83
N TYR A 272 -11.24 -6.60 -28.09
CA TYR A 272 -11.98 -7.53 -27.23
C TYR A 272 -11.24 -7.87 -25.91
N ALA A 273 -9.91 -7.85 -25.93
CA ALA A 273 -9.06 -8.22 -24.80
C ALA A 273 -8.44 -7.03 -24.08
N LEU A 274 -8.18 -5.93 -24.79
CA LEU A 274 -7.46 -4.76 -24.28
C LEU A 274 -8.23 -3.47 -24.54
N ASP A 275 -8.63 -2.80 -23.47
CA ASP A 275 -9.38 -1.54 -23.50
C ASP A 275 -8.69 -0.45 -22.66
N ALA A 276 -8.93 0.83 -23.01
CA ALA A 276 -8.23 1.95 -22.38
C ALA A 276 -8.71 2.29 -20.95
N LYS A 277 -9.90 1.83 -20.56
CA LYS A 277 -10.62 2.14 -19.32
C LYS A 277 -10.39 1.09 -18.22
N SER A 278 -10.52 -0.20 -18.53
CA SER A 278 -10.57 -1.27 -17.52
C SER A 278 -9.73 -2.50 -17.83
N LEU A 279 -9.60 -2.86 -19.10
CA LEU A 279 -8.81 -4.02 -19.55
C LEU A 279 -7.45 -3.55 -20.03
N TYR A 280 -6.66 -3.03 -19.10
CA TYR A 280 -5.23 -2.81 -19.31
C TYR A 280 -4.45 -3.19 -18.05
N LEU A 281 -3.17 -3.49 -18.22
CA LEU A 281 -2.29 -3.84 -17.13
C LEU A 281 -1.73 -2.57 -16.49
N SER A 282 -2.10 -2.37 -15.24
CA SER A 282 -1.58 -1.33 -14.37
C SER A 282 -0.31 -1.81 -13.64
N ARG A 283 0.36 -0.88 -12.95
CA ARG A 283 1.43 -1.20 -11.99
C ARG A 283 0.77 -1.55 -10.66
N GLY A 284 0.33 -2.80 -10.52
CA GLY A 284 -0.34 -3.30 -9.33
C GLY A 284 0.62 -3.35 -8.16
N HIS A 285 0.30 -2.67 -7.06
CA HIS A 285 1.17 -2.66 -5.88
C HIS A 285 1.13 -4.03 -5.18
N LEU A 286 2.26 -4.50 -4.68
CA LEU A 286 2.32 -5.69 -3.81
C LEU A 286 2.18 -5.31 -2.32
N ALA A 287 2.98 -4.37 -1.85
CA ALA A 287 2.69 -3.60 -0.64
C ALA A 287 1.86 -2.37 -1.03
N ALA A 288 0.59 -2.34 -0.59
CA ALA A 288 -0.33 -1.28 -0.95
C ALA A 288 0.11 0.05 -0.31
N LYS A 289 -0.09 1.16 -1.02
CA LYS A 289 0.18 2.50 -0.46
C LYS A 289 -0.52 2.70 0.89
N ALA A 290 -1.79 2.32 0.98
CA ALA A 290 -2.59 2.52 2.17
C ALA A 290 -2.28 1.55 3.32
N ASP A 291 -1.39 0.56 3.12
CA ASP A 291 -0.84 -0.25 4.20
C ASP A 291 0.24 0.50 4.99
N MET A 292 0.79 1.55 4.40
CA MET A 292 1.79 2.42 4.98
C MET A 292 1.15 3.64 5.65
N ILE A 293 1.55 3.95 6.87
CA ILE A 293 0.88 4.98 7.69
C ILE A 293 1.29 6.38 7.26
N TYR A 294 2.59 6.68 7.35
CA TYR A 294 3.12 8.02 7.11
C TYR A 294 3.31 8.31 5.62
N ALA A 295 3.19 9.58 5.21
CA ALA A 295 3.45 9.99 3.83
C ALA A 295 4.83 9.53 3.32
N THR A 296 5.84 9.49 4.20
CA THR A 296 7.18 8.98 3.88
C THR A 296 7.13 7.48 3.59
N GLN A 297 6.55 6.66 4.48
CA GLN A 297 6.35 5.22 4.23
C GLN A 297 5.54 4.98 2.94
N GLN A 298 4.43 5.69 2.74
CA GLN A 298 3.59 5.59 1.53
C GLN A 298 4.36 5.86 0.24
N ARG A 299 5.37 6.72 0.26
CA ARG A 299 6.19 7.02 -0.94
C ARG A 299 7.13 5.88 -1.29
N THR A 300 7.53 5.05 -0.32
CA THR A 300 8.41 3.90 -0.57
C THR A 300 7.76 2.82 -1.45
N THR A 301 6.43 2.78 -1.53
CA THR A 301 5.69 1.78 -2.32
C THR A 301 5.76 2.03 -3.83
N TYR A 302 6.22 3.21 -4.26
CA TYR A 302 6.29 3.63 -5.67
C TYR A 302 7.60 3.21 -6.34
N THR A 303 7.94 1.93 -6.30
CA THR A 303 9.12 1.34 -6.95
C THR A 303 8.70 0.15 -7.81
N PHE A 304 9.33 -0.04 -8.97
CA PHE A 304 8.97 -1.16 -9.86
C PHE A 304 9.24 -2.54 -9.22
N PHE A 305 10.11 -2.62 -8.21
CA PHE A 305 10.27 -3.81 -7.35
C PHE A 305 8.99 -4.18 -6.58
N ASN A 306 8.16 -3.19 -6.23
CA ASN A 306 6.90 -3.37 -5.51
C ASN A 306 5.69 -3.41 -6.47
N ALA A 307 5.93 -3.73 -7.74
CA ALA A 307 4.89 -3.76 -8.76
C ALA A 307 4.92 -5.05 -9.57
N ALA A 308 3.75 -5.52 -9.96
CA ALA A 308 3.60 -6.49 -11.02
C ALA A 308 2.48 -6.05 -11.99
N PRO A 309 2.46 -6.57 -13.24
CA PRO A 309 1.36 -6.32 -14.17
C PRO A 309 0.03 -6.80 -13.58
N GLN A 310 -0.92 -5.89 -13.38
CA GLN A 310 -2.22 -6.23 -12.79
C GLN A 310 -3.34 -5.61 -13.61
N TRP A 311 -4.33 -6.41 -14.02
CA TRP A 311 -5.46 -5.90 -14.76
C TRP A 311 -6.18 -4.82 -13.95
N GLN A 312 -6.44 -3.67 -14.58
CA GLN A 312 -7.00 -2.51 -13.88
C GLN A 312 -8.36 -2.82 -13.25
N SER A 313 -9.18 -3.64 -13.91
CA SER A 313 -10.46 -4.13 -13.37
C SER A 313 -10.27 -4.93 -12.08
N PHE A 314 -9.21 -5.73 -11.98
CA PHE A 314 -8.86 -6.50 -10.78
C PHE A 314 -8.20 -5.64 -9.69
N ASN A 315 -7.19 -4.85 -10.06
CA ASN A 315 -6.47 -3.93 -9.18
C ASN A 315 -7.42 -2.97 -8.46
N GLY A 316 -8.25 -2.26 -9.23
CA GLY A 316 -9.24 -1.33 -8.70
C GLY A 316 -10.54 -1.98 -8.19
N GLY A 317 -10.68 -3.30 -8.37
CA GLY A 317 -11.86 -4.07 -8.01
C GLY A 317 -11.65 -4.89 -6.75
N GLN A 318 -11.68 -6.22 -6.90
CA GLN A 318 -11.63 -7.14 -5.77
C GLN A 318 -10.30 -7.09 -5.03
N TRP A 319 -9.17 -6.81 -5.70
CA TRP A 319 -7.88 -6.71 -5.03
C TRP A 319 -7.79 -5.52 -4.06
N ALA A 320 -8.27 -4.35 -4.46
CA ALA A 320 -8.40 -3.20 -3.57
C ALA A 320 -9.33 -3.51 -2.36
N THR A 321 -10.33 -4.37 -2.54
CA THR A 321 -11.18 -4.84 -1.44
C THR A 321 -10.41 -5.74 -0.47
N VAL A 322 -9.59 -6.67 -0.97
CA VAL A 322 -8.68 -7.49 -0.16
C VAL A 322 -7.77 -6.62 0.70
N GLU A 323 -7.08 -5.64 0.10
CA GLU A 323 -6.19 -4.72 0.83
C GLU A 323 -6.92 -3.97 1.96
N ASN A 324 -8.12 -3.45 1.67
CA ASN A 324 -8.92 -2.73 2.66
C ASN A 324 -9.40 -3.63 3.79
N LYS A 325 -9.89 -4.84 3.48
CA LYS A 325 -10.47 -5.76 4.45
C LYS A 325 -9.42 -6.38 5.36
N VAL A 326 -8.23 -6.66 4.83
CA VAL A 326 -7.08 -7.11 5.65
C VAL A 326 -6.66 -6.04 6.64
N ARG A 327 -6.52 -4.77 6.22
CA ARG A 327 -6.22 -3.66 7.16
C ARG A 327 -7.28 -3.53 8.26
N ALA A 328 -8.56 -3.58 7.88
CA ALA A 328 -9.65 -3.49 8.84
C ALA A 328 -9.67 -4.67 9.83
N PHE A 329 -9.34 -5.88 9.36
CA PHE A 329 -9.22 -7.06 10.22
C PHE A 329 -8.10 -6.90 11.25
N VAL A 330 -6.89 -6.54 10.81
CA VAL A 330 -5.72 -6.29 11.69
C VAL A 330 -6.04 -5.25 12.77
N ALA A 331 -6.72 -4.16 12.39
CA ALA A 331 -7.18 -3.14 13.34
C ALA A 331 -8.19 -3.69 14.34
N LYS A 332 -9.21 -4.42 13.86
CA LYS A 332 -10.28 -4.99 14.70
C LYS A 332 -9.75 -5.93 15.78
N ILE A 333 -8.78 -6.79 15.43
CA ILE A 333 -8.26 -7.78 16.37
C ILE A 333 -7.12 -7.24 17.26
N LYS A 334 -6.68 -5.99 17.02
CA LYS A 334 -5.62 -5.31 17.80
C LYS A 334 -4.29 -6.07 17.90
N ARG A 335 -3.92 -6.80 16.84
CA ARG A 335 -2.63 -7.51 16.74
C ARG A 335 -1.97 -7.23 15.41
N SER A 336 -0.66 -7.02 15.44
CA SER A 336 0.14 -6.84 14.23
C SER A 336 0.23 -8.13 13.42
N ALA A 337 0.34 -8.00 12.11
CA ALA A 337 0.48 -9.11 11.17
C ALA A 337 1.69 -8.92 10.25
N SER A 338 2.45 -9.99 10.07
CA SER A 338 3.43 -10.08 8.98
C SER A 338 2.68 -10.39 7.69
N CYS A 339 2.85 -9.54 6.68
CA CYS A 339 2.22 -9.69 5.38
C CYS A 339 3.26 -10.06 4.33
N PHE A 340 2.93 -11.03 3.48
CA PHE A 340 3.68 -11.36 2.28
C PHE A 340 2.75 -11.25 1.08
N THR A 341 2.96 -10.27 0.22
CA THR A 341 2.17 -10.14 -1.03
C THR A 341 3.05 -10.48 -2.23
N GLY A 342 2.56 -11.29 -3.14
CA GLY A 342 3.33 -11.70 -4.31
C GLY A 342 2.48 -12.23 -5.45
N THR A 343 3.15 -12.90 -6.39
CA THR A 343 2.53 -13.37 -7.63
C THR A 343 2.88 -14.82 -7.97
N VAL A 344 1.94 -15.56 -8.57
CA VAL A 344 2.12 -16.96 -9.00
C VAL A 344 1.80 -17.10 -10.48
N GLY A 345 2.60 -17.92 -11.17
CA GLY A 345 2.43 -18.26 -12.58
C GLY A 345 2.43 -17.09 -13.56
N THR A 346 2.13 -17.40 -14.81
CA THR A 346 1.91 -16.44 -15.90
C THR A 346 0.57 -16.77 -16.53
N MET A 347 -0.31 -15.78 -16.69
CA MET A 347 -1.59 -16.01 -17.36
C MET A 347 -1.40 -16.14 -18.87
N HIS A 348 -2.37 -16.81 -19.51
CA HIS A 348 -2.35 -17.03 -20.94
C HIS A 348 -3.33 -16.09 -21.63
N LEU A 349 -2.86 -15.31 -22.60
CA LEU A 349 -3.73 -14.53 -23.46
C LEU A 349 -4.33 -15.43 -24.53
N LYS A 350 -5.63 -15.26 -24.80
CA LYS A 350 -6.38 -16.05 -25.79
C LYS A 350 -6.52 -15.26 -27.09
N SER A 351 -6.53 -15.97 -28.22
CA SER A 351 -7.00 -15.42 -29.50
C SER A 351 -8.52 -15.15 -29.46
N ALA A 352 -9.01 -14.35 -30.41
CA ALA A 352 -10.43 -13.99 -30.48
C ALA A 352 -11.36 -15.19 -30.71
N ASP A 353 -10.86 -16.21 -31.41
CA ASP A 353 -11.52 -17.50 -31.66
C ASP A 353 -11.19 -18.57 -30.59
N ALA A 354 -10.42 -18.20 -29.56
CA ALA A 354 -9.96 -19.03 -28.45
C ALA A 354 -9.15 -20.29 -28.81
N ASN A 355 -8.75 -20.47 -30.07
CA ASN A 355 -8.00 -21.64 -30.53
C ASN A 355 -6.54 -21.66 -30.03
N VAL A 356 -6.01 -20.51 -29.62
CA VAL A 356 -4.63 -20.36 -29.15
C VAL A 356 -4.60 -19.67 -27.79
N ARG A 357 -3.86 -20.27 -26.84
CA ARG A 357 -3.59 -19.73 -25.50
C ARG A 357 -2.08 -19.68 -25.29
N LEU A 358 -1.52 -18.49 -25.12
CA LEU A 358 -0.06 -18.31 -25.00
C LEU A 358 0.29 -17.46 -23.78
N PRO A 359 1.39 -17.78 -23.06
CA PRO A 359 1.78 -17.05 -21.86
C PRO A 359 2.13 -15.60 -22.21
N PHE A 360 1.56 -14.65 -21.46
CA PHE A 360 1.67 -13.24 -21.78
C PHE A 360 2.77 -12.53 -20.97
N TYR A 361 3.69 -11.88 -21.70
CA TYR A 361 4.81 -11.11 -21.17
C TYR A 361 4.78 -9.69 -21.73
N LEU A 362 5.24 -8.70 -20.94
CA LEU A 362 5.29 -7.30 -21.38
C LEU A 362 6.60 -6.93 -22.07
N ALA A 363 7.59 -7.81 -22.02
CA ALA A 363 8.88 -7.65 -22.69
C ALA A 363 9.46 -9.01 -23.09
N ALA A 364 10.55 -8.97 -23.83
CA ALA A 364 11.40 -10.13 -24.08
C ALA A 364 12.87 -9.69 -24.05
N ASP A 365 13.77 -10.60 -23.69
CA ASP A 365 15.21 -10.37 -23.73
C ASP A 365 15.77 -10.50 -25.17
N ALA A 366 17.10 -10.40 -25.33
CA ALA A 366 17.75 -10.51 -26.64
C ALA A 366 17.63 -11.91 -27.27
N ASN A 367 17.36 -12.95 -26.48
CA ASN A 367 17.15 -14.33 -26.90
C ASN A 367 15.67 -14.68 -27.09
N ASN A 368 14.79 -13.67 -27.02
CA ASN A 368 13.34 -13.81 -27.11
C ASN A 368 12.71 -14.58 -25.93
N ASN A 369 13.39 -14.67 -24.79
CA ASN A 369 12.79 -15.16 -23.54
C ASN A 369 11.85 -14.09 -22.99
N GLY A 370 10.68 -14.51 -22.47
CA GLY A 370 9.70 -13.60 -21.91
C GLY A 370 10.21 -12.90 -20.65
N LEU A 371 10.02 -11.58 -20.59
CA LEU A 371 10.36 -10.73 -19.45
C LEU A 371 9.12 -10.02 -18.94
N LEU A 372 9.09 -9.74 -17.63
CA LEU A 372 7.98 -9.07 -16.96
C LEU A 372 6.66 -9.83 -17.22
N PRO A 373 6.52 -11.05 -16.67
CA PRO A 373 5.35 -11.89 -16.86
C PRO A 373 4.09 -11.21 -16.35
N VAL A 374 2.97 -11.41 -17.05
CA VAL A 374 1.66 -11.05 -16.53
C VAL A 374 1.18 -12.18 -15.63
N PRO A 375 1.11 -11.99 -14.29
CA PRO A 375 0.91 -13.11 -13.40
C PRO A 375 -0.49 -13.71 -13.51
N ALA A 376 -0.59 -15.02 -13.29
CA ALA A 376 -1.87 -15.72 -13.21
C ALA A 376 -2.63 -15.38 -11.93
N LEU A 377 -1.91 -15.32 -10.80
CA LEU A 377 -2.48 -15.07 -9.49
C LEU A 377 -1.70 -13.98 -8.76
N TYR A 378 -2.43 -13.21 -7.97
CA TYR A 378 -1.89 -12.46 -6.85
C TYR A 378 -2.25 -13.20 -5.57
N TYR A 379 -1.33 -13.20 -4.61
CA TYR A 379 -1.59 -13.74 -3.28
C TYR A 379 -1.16 -12.76 -2.21
N ARG A 380 -1.80 -12.86 -1.04
CA ARG A 380 -1.44 -12.15 0.18
C ARG A 380 -1.54 -13.10 1.36
N ILE A 381 -0.39 -13.41 1.96
CA ILE A 381 -0.28 -14.19 3.19
C ILE A 381 -0.35 -13.23 4.36
N ILE A 382 -1.20 -13.53 5.34
CA ILE A 382 -1.30 -12.82 6.61
C ILE A 382 -0.90 -13.80 7.70
N VAL A 383 0.12 -13.47 8.47
CA VAL A 383 0.64 -14.28 9.58
C VAL A 383 0.60 -13.49 10.88
N MET A 384 0.08 -14.10 11.94
CA MET A 384 -0.05 -13.49 13.27
C MET A 384 0.53 -14.40 14.34
N GLY A 385 1.49 -13.87 15.10
CA GLY A 385 2.38 -14.71 15.91
C GLY A 385 3.21 -15.60 14.98
N ASP A 386 3.43 -16.85 15.39
CA ASP A 386 4.32 -17.78 14.67
C ASP A 386 3.58 -18.96 14.02
N SER A 387 2.30 -19.19 14.35
CA SER A 387 1.55 -20.38 13.91
C SER A 387 0.28 -20.07 13.13
N ALA A 388 -0.38 -18.93 13.33
CA ALA A 388 -1.67 -18.62 12.72
C ALA A 388 -1.52 -17.79 11.44
N GLY A 389 -2.15 -18.25 10.35
CA GLY A 389 -2.14 -17.51 9.11
C GLY A 389 -3.17 -17.95 8.08
N ILE A 390 -3.24 -17.19 7.00
CA ILE A 390 -4.12 -17.45 5.86
C ILE A 390 -3.56 -16.82 4.60
N VAL A 391 -3.82 -17.44 3.46
CA VAL A 391 -3.48 -16.94 2.13
C VAL A 391 -4.75 -16.50 1.45
N LEU A 392 -4.82 -15.24 1.02
CA LEU A 392 -5.88 -14.74 0.16
C LEU A 392 -5.35 -14.67 -1.26
N LEU A 393 -6.07 -15.27 -2.21
CA LEU A 393 -5.67 -15.32 -3.61
C LEU A 393 -6.69 -14.61 -4.50
N GLY A 394 -6.20 -14.02 -5.57
CA GLY A 394 -7.01 -13.40 -6.60
C GLY A 394 -6.52 -13.73 -8.01
N VAL A 395 -7.45 -14.11 -8.88
CA VAL A 395 -7.19 -14.42 -10.28
C VAL A 395 -7.00 -13.13 -11.08
N ASN A 396 -5.82 -12.97 -11.68
CA ASN A 396 -5.44 -11.83 -12.51
C ASN A 396 -5.68 -12.14 -13.99
N ASP A 397 -6.89 -12.58 -14.31
CA ASP A 397 -7.35 -12.83 -15.68
C ASP A 397 -8.83 -12.47 -15.80
N PRO A 398 -9.18 -11.28 -16.34
CA PRO A 398 -10.56 -10.86 -16.53
C PRO A 398 -11.26 -11.57 -17.70
N HIS A 399 -10.55 -12.43 -18.44
CA HIS A 399 -11.04 -13.19 -19.59
C HIS A 399 -11.28 -14.67 -19.27
N ALA A 400 -10.86 -15.12 -18.08
CA ALA A 400 -11.09 -16.49 -17.64
C ALA A 400 -12.57 -16.76 -17.36
N THR A 401 -13.04 -17.90 -17.84
CA THR A 401 -14.36 -18.44 -17.49
C THR A 401 -14.33 -19.08 -16.09
N VAL A 402 -15.50 -19.28 -15.49
CA VAL A 402 -15.60 -20.00 -14.21
C VAL A 402 -14.94 -21.37 -14.28
N SER A 403 -15.17 -22.12 -15.37
CA SER A 403 -14.59 -23.46 -15.54
C SER A 403 -13.07 -23.40 -15.53
N GLU A 404 -12.46 -22.52 -16.32
CA GLU A 404 -11.01 -22.38 -16.38
C GLU A 404 -10.42 -21.95 -15.05
N ILE A 405 -11.10 -21.05 -14.32
CA ILE A 405 -10.67 -20.66 -12.97
C ILE A 405 -10.59 -21.87 -12.05
N LEU A 406 -11.66 -22.67 -11.99
CA LEU A 406 -11.74 -23.82 -11.11
C LEU A 406 -10.74 -24.92 -11.48
N THR A 407 -10.39 -25.06 -12.76
CA THR A 407 -9.47 -26.12 -13.23
C THR A 407 -8.00 -25.70 -13.24
N GLU A 408 -7.70 -24.41 -13.49
CA GLU A 408 -6.32 -23.96 -13.75
C GLU A 408 -5.80 -22.94 -12.73
N TYR A 409 -6.68 -22.17 -12.09
CA TYR A 409 -6.27 -21.05 -11.22
C TYR A 409 -6.47 -21.32 -9.73
N VAL A 410 -7.29 -22.30 -9.34
CA VAL A 410 -7.46 -22.72 -7.94
C VAL A 410 -6.41 -23.79 -7.63
N ILE A 411 -5.38 -23.39 -6.87
CA ILE A 411 -4.19 -24.24 -6.62
C ILE A 411 -4.13 -24.84 -5.20
N CYS A 412 -5.18 -24.66 -4.41
CA CYS A 412 -5.30 -25.18 -3.05
C CYS A 412 -6.78 -25.22 -2.63
N GLN A 413 -7.10 -25.90 -1.53
CA GLN A 413 -8.48 -26.00 -1.05
C GLN A 413 -8.99 -24.62 -0.61
N ASP A 414 -10.14 -24.19 -1.13
CA ASP A 414 -10.77 -22.94 -0.72
C ASP A 414 -11.37 -23.08 0.69
N VAL A 415 -10.76 -22.41 1.67
CA VAL A 415 -11.19 -22.42 3.08
C VAL A 415 -11.97 -21.16 3.47
N ARG A 416 -12.34 -20.28 2.54
CA ARG A 416 -12.98 -18.99 2.87
C ARG A 416 -14.24 -19.13 3.72
N GLU A 417 -15.04 -20.18 3.50
CA GLU A 417 -16.28 -20.42 4.25
C GLU A 417 -16.02 -20.88 5.70
N GLN A 418 -14.80 -21.34 6.00
CA GLN A 418 -14.38 -21.75 7.34
C GLN A 418 -13.91 -20.55 8.18
N VAL A 419 -13.75 -19.38 7.58
CA VAL A 419 -13.10 -18.20 8.17
C VAL A 419 -14.11 -17.05 8.31
N PRO A 420 -14.67 -16.81 9.51
CA PRO A 420 -15.79 -15.89 9.68
C PRO A 420 -15.55 -14.47 9.17
N TRP A 421 -14.34 -13.93 9.35
CA TRP A 421 -14.01 -12.57 8.90
C TRP A 421 -13.89 -12.45 7.38
N LEU A 422 -13.90 -13.55 6.63
CA LEU A 422 -13.92 -13.59 5.16
C LEU A 422 -15.33 -13.66 4.56
N SER A 423 -16.40 -13.52 5.35
CA SER A 423 -17.79 -13.48 4.85
C SER A 423 -18.09 -12.43 3.76
N TRP A 424 -17.24 -11.41 3.65
CA TRP A 424 -17.28 -10.40 2.57
C TRP A 424 -16.69 -10.89 1.24
N MET A 425 -15.85 -11.94 1.26
CA MET A 425 -15.12 -12.45 0.11
C MET A 425 -16.04 -13.33 -0.75
N ARG A 426 -16.88 -12.67 -1.55
CA ARG A 426 -17.84 -13.32 -2.45
C ARG A 426 -17.49 -13.06 -3.90
N ASN A 427 -17.63 -14.09 -4.73
CA ASN A 427 -17.50 -13.99 -6.18
C ASN A 427 -18.86 -13.78 -6.81
N VAL A 428 -19.00 -12.74 -7.63
CA VAL A 428 -20.27 -12.42 -8.30
C VAL A 428 -20.47 -13.34 -9.50
N ALA A 429 -21.51 -14.15 -9.46
CA ALA A 429 -21.88 -15.01 -10.58
C ALA A 429 -22.10 -14.17 -11.85
N GLY A 430 -21.50 -14.59 -12.96
CA GLY A 430 -21.62 -13.90 -14.25
C GLY A 430 -20.79 -12.62 -14.41
N ASN A 431 -20.09 -12.14 -13.37
CA ASN A 431 -19.18 -10.99 -13.49
C ASN A 431 -17.86 -11.21 -12.73
N LEU A 432 -16.87 -11.74 -13.45
CA LEU A 432 -15.54 -12.04 -12.91
C LEU A 432 -14.48 -11.01 -13.29
N LYS A 433 -14.82 -10.00 -14.11
CA LYS A 433 -13.88 -8.95 -14.51
C LYS A 433 -13.21 -8.23 -13.33
N PRO A 434 -13.90 -7.98 -12.19
CA PRO A 434 -13.28 -7.41 -11.00
C PRO A 434 -12.30 -8.34 -10.27
N GLY A 435 -12.21 -9.62 -10.65
CA GLY A 435 -11.37 -10.65 -10.05
C GLY A 435 -12.19 -11.75 -9.36
N TYR A 436 -11.70 -12.99 -9.44
CA TYR A 436 -12.17 -14.11 -8.63
C TYR A 436 -11.25 -14.26 -7.41
N LEU A 437 -11.82 -14.37 -6.20
CA LEU A 437 -11.09 -14.52 -4.95
C LEU A 437 -11.36 -15.88 -4.29
N TYR A 438 -10.35 -16.42 -3.61
CA TYR A 438 -10.45 -17.58 -2.75
C TYR A 438 -9.40 -17.50 -1.63
N ALA A 439 -9.50 -18.37 -0.63
CA ALA A 439 -8.54 -18.39 0.47
C ALA A 439 -7.99 -19.79 0.71
N CYS A 440 -6.72 -19.90 1.08
CA CYS A 440 -6.07 -21.17 1.37
C CYS A 440 -5.35 -21.13 2.71
N ARG A 441 -5.08 -22.33 3.23
CA ARG A 441 -4.16 -22.49 4.36
C ARG A 441 -2.72 -22.24 3.91
N VAL A 442 -1.90 -21.70 4.81
CA VAL A 442 -0.50 -21.34 4.50
C VAL A 442 0.34 -22.59 4.24
N ASP A 443 0.21 -23.61 5.09
CA ASP A 443 0.89 -24.90 5.00
C ASP A 443 0.61 -25.68 3.69
N GLU A 444 -0.57 -25.53 3.10
CA GLU A 444 -0.88 -26.09 1.77
C GLU A 444 -0.28 -25.24 0.65
N PHE A 445 -0.44 -23.92 0.72
CA PHE A 445 -0.02 -23.00 -0.33
C PHE A 445 1.50 -23.00 -0.55
N ILE A 446 2.30 -23.06 0.52
CA ILE A 446 3.77 -23.07 0.39
C ILE A 446 4.30 -24.31 -0.34
N LYS A 447 3.55 -25.43 -0.34
CA LYS A 447 3.94 -26.65 -1.07
C LYS A 447 3.84 -26.47 -2.59
N VAL A 448 2.97 -25.56 -3.04
CA VAL A 448 2.76 -25.27 -4.47
C VAL A 448 3.47 -23.99 -4.93
N VAL A 449 3.99 -23.17 -4.01
CA VAL A 449 4.76 -21.95 -4.32
C VAL A 449 6.13 -22.00 -3.62
N PRO A 450 7.14 -22.66 -4.24
CA PRO A 450 8.44 -22.91 -3.60
C PRO A 450 9.31 -21.65 -3.43
N ALA A 451 8.93 -20.52 -4.03
CA ALA A 451 9.66 -19.26 -3.94
C ALA A 451 9.50 -18.54 -2.58
N LEU A 452 8.60 -19.03 -1.73
CA LEU A 452 8.28 -18.43 -0.43
C LEU A 452 9.34 -18.75 0.64
N PRO A 453 9.46 -17.90 1.68
CA PRO A 453 10.38 -18.15 2.78
C PRO A 453 10.04 -19.41 3.56
N VAL A 454 11.07 -20.18 3.93
CA VAL A 454 10.94 -21.47 4.62
C VAL A 454 10.27 -21.36 5.98
N GLU A 455 10.37 -20.20 6.65
CA GLU A 455 9.73 -19.97 7.96
C GLU A 455 8.20 -20.03 7.90
N LEU A 456 7.59 -19.83 6.72
CA LEU A 456 6.15 -19.99 6.55
C LEU A 456 5.68 -21.44 6.71
N GLY A 457 6.60 -22.41 6.69
CA GLY A 457 6.34 -23.81 7.02
C GLY A 457 5.83 -24.05 8.44
N ASN A 458 6.06 -23.13 9.36
CA ASN A 458 5.58 -23.24 10.74
C ASN A 458 4.14 -22.75 10.93
N VAL A 459 3.55 -22.10 9.90
CA VAL A 459 2.22 -21.51 9.96
C VAL A 459 1.16 -22.55 9.61
N THR A 460 0.68 -23.25 10.63
CA THR A 460 -0.23 -24.41 10.51
C THR A 460 -1.61 -24.16 11.12
N GLU A 461 -1.83 -23.06 11.82
CA GLU A 461 -3.15 -22.70 12.34
C GLU A 461 -3.86 -21.76 11.35
N LEU A 462 -5.16 -21.96 11.16
CA LEU A 462 -5.96 -21.09 10.31
C LEU A 462 -6.27 -19.78 11.05
N LEU A 463 -6.11 -18.65 10.37
CA LEU A 463 -6.40 -17.34 10.94
C LEU A 463 -7.92 -17.03 10.95
N LEU A 464 -8.58 -17.39 12.06
CA LEU A 464 -10.03 -17.28 12.27
C LEU A 464 -10.56 -15.89 12.63
#